data_AF-A0A0W0ZYL1-F1
#
_entry.id   AF-A0A0W0ZYL1-F1
#
_cell.length_a   1.000
_cell.length_b   1.000
_cell.length_c   1.000
_cell.angle_alpha   90.00
_cell.angle_beta   90.00
_cell.angle_gamma   90.00
#
_symmetry.space_group_name_H-M   'P 1'
#
loop_
_entity.id
_entity.type
_entity.pdbx_description
1 polymer ?
#
loop_
_entity_poly.entity_id
_entity_poly.type
_entity_poly.pdbx_seq_one_letter_code
_entity_poly.pdbx_strand_id
1 'polypeptide(L)'
;MRRIFRIDKTISQPNSVFKTHPSQTMLPAKKIIKPLFVAQKKALTAPLGTKALDPLFFTQLKAEEHKQFTSKKRLRSQYKDNYSAALHLPYSNHQLAIKHHDQNALLTMSKKNIIEHANRRVDLFFYTLIAYYKTGILPIYGHTTLQHGRGRTTRSNRSISEACHSSLTPSLVDSSIYQNKKTGEKHKSLVSDTHFMDSLNSTVELPPFVNDLDDLLENALREKSLTILREVSLGTINPITGLTQFLQIMSTVLKGFKENAENKSKSALSQHPLIKQPITPNLIELVKTGALATTYLPQKQTANDAYIQLLLRMTPEEKASCKDVQSKEVLYIKKIIELQNEILHTKSNKLPSP
;
A
#
# COMPACT_ATOMS: atom_id res chain seq x y z
N MET A 1 4.30 12.38 -72.68
CA MET A 1 4.69 13.82 -72.77
C MET A 1 4.55 14.40 -71.35
N ARG A 2 5.65 14.53 -70.57
CA ARG A 2 6.43 15.76 -70.28
C ARG A 2 5.52 16.94 -69.86
N ARG A 3 5.63 17.56 -68.68
CA ARG A 3 6.78 18.09 -67.89
C ARG A 3 6.49 17.92 -66.38
N ILE A 4 7.37 17.51 -65.46
CA ILE A 4 8.70 18.00 -65.00
C ILE A 4 8.69 19.45 -64.52
N PHE A 5 8.81 19.66 -63.19
CA PHE A 5 9.87 20.48 -62.58
C PHE A 5 10.18 20.00 -61.15
N ARG A 6 11.41 19.48 -60.99
CA ARG A 6 12.21 19.50 -59.76
C ARG A 6 12.78 20.90 -59.58
N ILE A 7 12.90 21.37 -58.35
CA ILE A 7 14.05 22.18 -57.91
C ILE A 7 14.45 21.71 -56.50
N ASP A 8 15.65 21.14 -56.44
CA ASP A 8 16.46 20.98 -55.24
C ASP A 8 17.01 22.35 -54.80
N LYS A 9 17.12 22.58 -53.49
CA LYS A 9 18.22 23.37 -52.93
C LYS A 9 18.49 22.99 -51.48
N THR A 10 19.57 22.24 -51.32
CA THR A 10 20.42 22.12 -50.14
C THR A 10 20.73 23.47 -49.51
N ILE A 11 20.48 23.62 -48.21
CA ILE A 11 21.29 24.49 -47.35
C ILE A 11 21.58 23.76 -46.03
N SER A 12 22.88 23.74 -45.76
CA SER A 12 23.64 23.25 -44.63
C SER A 12 23.05 23.45 -43.22
N GLN A 13 23.32 22.45 -42.39
CA GLN A 13 23.44 22.54 -40.93
C GLN A 13 24.20 23.81 -40.48
N PRO A 14 23.81 24.35 -39.32
CA PRO A 14 24.78 24.80 -38.35
C PRO A 14 24.67 23.97 -37.06
N ASN A 15 25.82 23.46 -36.65
CA ASN A 15 26.11 22.85 -35.36
C ASN A 15 25.47 23.63 -34.21
N SER A 16 24.51 23.02 -33.49
CA SER A 16 24.20 23.44 -32.12
C SER A 16 25.24 22.85 -31.19
N VAL A 17 26.35 23.58 -31.10
CA VAL A 17 27.38 23.47 -30.07
C VAL A 17 26.71 23.34 -28.70
N PHE A 18 26.99 22.23 -28.00
CA PHE A 18 26.81 22.13 -26.56
C PHE A 18 27.61 23.28 -25.92
N LYS A 19 26.91 24.36 -25.53
CA LYS A 19 27.47 25.36 -24.64
C LYS A 19 27.46 24.79 -23.23
N THR A 20 28.56 24.14 -22.87
CA THR A 20 29.01 24.07 -21.49
C THR A 20 29.29 25.50 -21.01
N HIS A 21 28.41 26.05 -20.19
CA HIS A 21 28.74 27.22 -19.39
C HIS A 21 29.21 26.80 -17.99
N PRO A 22 30.14 27.57 -17.41
CA PRO A 22 31.03 27.12 -16.36
C PRO A 22 30.36 27.16 -14.99
N SER A 23 30.90 26.32 -14.12
CA SER A 23 30.79 26.32 -12.67
C SER A 23 30.48 27.68 -12.06
N GLN A 24 29.27 27.83 -11.53
CA GLN A 24 29.02 28.80 -10.47
C GLN A 24 29.22 28.11 -9.13
N THR A 25 30.38 28.37 -8.56
CA THR A 25 30.75 28.12 -7.18
C THR A 25 29.78 28.90 -6.27
N MET A 26 28.74 28.23 -5.77
CA MET A 26 27.95 28.75 -4.66
C MET A 26 28.57 28.26 -3.35
N LEU A 27 29.17 29.20 -2.61
CA LEU A 27 29.64 29.02 -1.26
C LEU A 27 28.50 28.47 -0.35
N PRO A 28 28.82 27.59 0.62
CA PRO A 28 27.82 26.94 1.44
C PRO A 28 27.23 27.93 2.44
N ALA A 29 25.99 28.37 2.20
CA ALA A 29 25.19 28.98 3.25
C ALA A 29 24.87 27.91 4.30
N LYS A 30 25.62 27.92 5.41
CA LYS A 30 25.31 27.18 6.64
C LYS A 30 23.94 27.63 7.17
N LYS A 31 22.86 27.06 6.64
CA LYS A 31 21.59 27.02 7.35
C LYS A 31 21.66 25.87 8.34
N ILE A 32 21.85 26.23 9.60
CA ILE A 32 21.65 25.34 10.75
C ILE A 32 20.17 24.95 10.75
N ILE A 33 19.86 23.83 10.10
CA ILE A 33 18.57 23.16 10.22
C ILE A 33 18.62 22.43 11.56
N LYS A 34 18.03 23.05 12.59
CA LYS A 34 17.73 22.34 13.84
C LYS A 34 16.65 21.30 13.53
N PRO A 35 16.90 20.00 13.71
CA PRO A 35 15.84 19.00 13.59
C PRO A 35 14.80 19.26 14.68
N LEU A 36 13.54 19.46 14.29
CA LEU A 36 12.43 19.64 15.24
C LEU A 36 11.98 18.31 15.88
N PHE A 37 12.70 17.22 15.61
CA PHE A 37 12.66 16.00 16.41
C PHE A 37 14.03 15.79 17.03
N VAL A 38 14.26 16.44 18.17
CA VAL A 38 15.17 15.87 19.16
C VAL A 38 14.51 14.56 19.59
N ALA A 39 14.94 13.46 18.98
CA ALA A 39 14.83 12.16 19.62
C ALA A 39 15.46 12.36 21.00
N GLN A 40 14.63 12.45 22.04
CA GLN A 40 15.13 12.40 23.39
C GLN A 40 15.85 11.05 23.50
N LYS A 41 17.19 11.08 23.42
CA LYS A 41 18.06 10.06 24.00
C LYS A 41 17.78 10.08 25.51
N LYS A 42 16.64 9.52 25.93
CA LYS A 42 16.52 8.95 27.25
C LYS A 42 17.27 7.63 27.19
N ALA A 43 18.11 7.44 28.21
CA ALA A 43 18.99 6.31 28.39
C ALA A 43 18.30 4.98 28.04
N LEU A 44 19.08 4.04 27.50
CA LEU A 44 18.70 2.64 27.41
C LEU A 44 18.37 2.12 28.82
N THR A 45 17.11 2.27 29.23
CA THR A 45 16.49 1.39 30.20
C THR A 45 15.98 0.19 29.42
N ALA A 46 16.29 -1.00 29.93
CA ALA A 46 15.92 -2.30 29.40
C ALA A 46 14.46 -2.35 28.87
N PRO A 47 14.17 -3.18 27.85
CA PRO A 47 12.84 -3.26 27.26
C PRO A 47 11.84 -3.56 28.38
N LEU A 48 10.86 -2.66 28.56
CA LEU A 48 9.79 -2.86 29.51
C LEU A 48 9.06 -4.14 29.10
N GLY A 49 9.30 -5.20 29.85
CA GLY A 49 8.77 -6.53 29.57
C GLY A 49 7.25 -6.50 29.45
N THR A 50 6.75 -7.22 28.45
CA THR A 50 5.51 -8.01 28.47
C THR A 50 4.43 -7.52 29.43
N LYS A 51 4.00 -6.25 29.33
CA LYS A 51 2.61 -5.94 29.67
C LYS A 51 1.80 -6.65 28.60
N ALA A 52 1.17 -7.76 28.97
CA ALA A 52 0.14 -8.39 28.15
C ALA A 52 -0.72 -7.28 27.54
N LEU A 53 -0.97 -7.37 26.23
CA LEU A 53 -1.78 -6.42 25.45
C LEU A 53 -3.03 -6.03 26.25
N ASP A 54 -2.99 -4.89 26.93
CA ASP A 54 -4.02 -4.52 27.89
C ASP A 54 -5.31 -4.20 27.12
N PRO A 55 -6.39 -4.99 27.25
CA PRO A 55 -7.63 -4.73 26.54
C PRO A 55 -8.21 -3.34 26.86
N LEU A 56 -7.91 -2.80 28.05
CA LEU A 56 -8.31 -1.45 28.43
C LEU A 56 -7.61 -0.40 27.56
N PHE A 57 -6.33 -0.59 27.24
CA PHE A 57 -5.58 0.31 26.36
C PHE A 57 -6.21 0.41 24.97
N PHE A 58 -6.58 -0.73 24.36
CA PHE A 58 -7.23 -0.73 23.04
C PHE A 58 -8.63 -0.13 23.06
N THR A 59 -9.37 -0.35 24.14
CA THR A 59 -10.67 0.29 24.36
C THR A 59 -10.52 1.81 24.47
N GLN A 60 -9.50 2.29 25.17
CA GLN A 60 -9.18 3.72 25.29
C GLN A 60 -8.79 4.36 23.95
N LEU A 61 -7.98 3.67 23.14
CA LEU A 61 -7.65 4.14 21.78
C LEU A 61 -8.92 4.29 20.92
N LYS A 62 -9.84 3.33 20.98
CA LYS A 62 -11.12 3.42 20.27
C LYS A 62 -12.02 4.54 20.77
N ALA A 63 -12.11 4.72 22.09
CA ALA A 63 -12.87 5.83 22.65
C ALA A 63 -12.30 7.18 22.22
N GLU A 64 -10.97 7.32 22.19
CA GLU A 64 -10.32 8.55 21.75
C GLU A 64 -10.51 8.80 20.24
N GLU A 65 -10.47 7.75 19.40
CA GLU A 65 -10.81 7.86 17.98
C GLU A 65 -12.23 8.43 17.80
N HIS A 66 -13.22 7.83 18.47
CA HIS A 66 -14.60 8.29 18.39
C HIS A 66 -14.79 9.73 18.86
N LYS A 67 -14.05 10.14 19.91
CA LYS A 67 -14.09 11.50 20.44
C LYS A 67 -13.51 12.52 19.47
N GLN A 68 -12.38 12.23 18.85
CA GLN A 68 -11.66 13.20 18.02
C GLN A 68 -12.12 13.22 16.55
N PHE A 69 -12.64 12.09 16.07
CA PHE A 69 -13.04 11.86 14.67
C PHE A 69 -14.51 11.43 14.59
N THR A 70 -15.42 12.34 14.94
CA THR A 70 -16.87 12.09 15.01
C THR A 70 -17.52 11.81 13.64
N SER A 71 -16.97 12.35 12.56
CA SER A 71 -17.48 12.09 11.21
C SER A 71 -17.09 10.71 10.73
N LYS A 72 -18.10 9.88 10.45
CA LYS A 72 -17.90 8.58 9.78
C LYS A 72 -17.84 8.69 8.26
N LYS A 73 -18.09 9.88 7.68
CA LYS A 73 -18.11 10.07 6.22
C LYS A 73 -16.69 10.08 5.67
N ARG A 74 -16.43 9.20 4.70
CA ARG A 74 -15.15 9.17 3.96
C ARG A 74 -15.04 10.38 3.04
N LEU A 75 -13.89 11.05 3.09
CA LEU A 75 -13.46 11.97 2.06
C LEU A 75 -13.00 11.16 0.85
N ARG A 76 -13.67 11.38 -0.29
CA ARG A 76 -13.40 10.69 -1.55
C ARG A 76 -13.02 11.69 -2.62
N SER A 77 -11.87 11.55 -3.25
CA SER A 77 -11.50 12.33 -4.45
C SER A 77 -12.07 11.71 -5.72
N GLN A 78 -12.32 12.54 -6.73
CA GLN A 78 -12.49 12.04 -8.09
C GLN A 78 -11.11 11.67 -8.66
N TYR A 79 -11.07 10.70 -9.57
CA TYR A 79 -9.84 10.38 -10.29
C TYR A 79 -9.36 11.60 -11.08
N LYS A 80 -8.06 11.86 -11.00
CA LYS A 80 -7.35 12.69 -11.96
C LYS A 80 -6.14 11.87 -12.39
N ASP A 81 -6.16 11.41 -13.64
CA ASP A 81 -5.07 10.60 -14.20
C ASP A 81 -3.73 11.31 -13.96
N ASN A 82 -2.75 10.56 -13.45
CA ASN A 82 -1.40 11.03 -13.06
C ASN A 82 -1.32 11.98 -11.84
N TYR A 83 -2.42 12.27 -11.14
CA TYR A 83 -2.44 13.15 -9.96
C TYR A 83 -3.13 12.55 -8.73
N SER A 84 -3.86 11.44 -8.86
CA SER A 84 -4.48 10.73 -7.73
C SER A 84 -3.69 9.48 -7.34
N ALA A 85 -3.59 9.20 -6.05
CA ALA A 85 -3.16 7.90 -5.51
C ALA A 85 -4.21 6.80 -5.77
N ALA A 86 -4.88 6.83 -6.92
CA ALA A 86 -5.97 5.94 -7.28
C ALA A 86 -5.83 5.54 -8.75
N LEU A 87 -5.89 4.24 -9.01
CA LEU A 87 -5.73 3.66 -10.35
C LEU A 87 -7.11 3.39 -10.96
N HIS A 88 -7.40 3.99 -12.11
CA HIS A 88 -8.66 3.78 -12.81
C HIS A 88 -8.58 2.59 -13.79
N LEU A 89 -9.74 2.06 -14.18
CA LEU A 89 -9.80 1.08 -15.28
C LEU A 89 -9.52 1.80 -16.61
N PRO A 90 -8.68 1.23 -17.50
CA PRO A 90 -8.29 1.84 -18.78
C PRO A 90 -9.38 1.68 -19.85
N TYR A 91 -10.65 1.79 -19.45
CA TYR A 91 -11.81 1.68 -20.33
C TYR A 91 -12.75 2.85 -20.10
N SER A 92 -13.47 3.27 -21.12
CA SER A 92 -14.51 4.29 -20.99
C SER A 92 -15.68 3.80 -20.12
N ASN A 93 -16.43 4.74 -19.52
CA ASN A 93 -17.66 4.40 -18.79
C ASN A 93 -18.66 3.65 -19.67
N HIS A 94 -18.74 3.98 -20.96
CA HIS A 94 -19.61 3.32 -21.93
C HIS A 94 -19.24 1.85 -22.13
N GLN A 95 -17.94 1.55 -22.34
CA GLN A 95 -17.48 0.16 -22.50
C GLN A 95 -17.77 -0.69 -21.26
N LEU A 96 -17.53 -0.14 -20.07
CA LEU A 96 -17.83 -0.84 -18.82
C LEU A 96 -19.34 -1.02 -18.60
N ALA A 97 -20.14 0.00 -18.92
CA ALA A 97 -21.59 -0.06 -18.80
C ALA A 97 -22.22 -1.12 -19.72
N ILE A 98 -21.71 -1.31 -20.95
CA ILE A 98 -22.19 -2.37 -21.85
C ILE A 98 -21.98 -3.76 -21.24
N LYS A 99 -20.88 -3.95 -20.50
CA LYS A 99 -20.48 -5.24 -19.93
C LYS A 99 -20.88 -5.42 -18.47
N HIS A 100 -21.61 -4.50 -17.86
CA HIS A 100 -21.85 -4.50 -16.42
C HIS A 100 -22.62 -5.73 -15.88
N HIS A 101 -23.35 -6.45 -16.75
CA HIS A 101 -24.02 -7.70 -16.42
C HIS A 101 -23.21 -8.96 -16.74
N ASP A 102 -22.07 -8.82 -17.43
CA ASP A 102 -21.21 -9.94 -17.82
C ASP A 102 -19.97 -9.98 -16.92
N GLN A 103 -20.07 -10.76 -15.86
CA GLN A 103 -18.99 -10.91 -14.88
C GLN A 103 -17.69 -11.42 -15.51
N ASN A 104 -17.77 -12.32 -16.49
CA ASN A 104 -16.60 -12.90 -17.15
C ASN A 104 -15.91 -11.88 -18.06
N ALA A 105 -16.67 -11.06 -18.78
CA ALA A 105 -16.12 -9.95 -19.56
C ALA A 105 -15.45 -8.92 -18.65
N LEU A 106 -16.09 -8.52 -17.55
CA LEU A 106 -15.51 -7.58 -16.59
C LEU A 106 -14.23 -8.14 -15.93
N LEU A 107 -14.22 -9.44 -15.60
CA LEU A 107 -13.04 -10.13 -15.07
C LEU A 107 -11.89 -10.09 -16.08
N THR A 108 -12.18 -10.38 -17.35
CA THR A 108 -11.19 -10.35 -18.43
C THR A 108 -10.64 -8.94 -18.65
N MET A 109 -11.52 -7.94 -18.70
CA MET A 109 -11.14 -6.53 -18.85
C MET A 109 -10.27 -6.06 -17.69
N SER A 110 -10.57 -6.48 -16.47
CA SER A 110 -9.93 -6.00 -15.24
C SER A 110 -8.73 -6.84 -14.78
N LYS A 111 -8.37 -7.90 -15.52
CA LYS A 111 -7.37 -8.90 -15.13
C LYS A 111 -6.06 -8.28 -14.60
N LYS A 112 -5.48 -7.34 -15.35
CA LYS A 112 -4.22 -6.69 -14.98
C LYS A 112 -4.36 -5.87 -13.69
N ASN A 113 -5.44 -5.11 -13.56
CA ASN A 113 -5.72 -4.29 -12.38
C ASN A 113 -5.97 -5.15 -11.13
N ILE A 114 -6.59 -6.33 -11.27
CA ILE A 114 -6.80 -7.26 -10.14
C ILE A 114 -5.45 -7.80 -9.64
N ILE A 115 -4.55 -8.19 -10.54
CA ILE A 115 -3.21 -8.67 -10.20
C ILE A 115 -2.40 -7.56 -9.52
N GLU A 116 -2.39 -6.36 -10.11
CA GLU A 116 -1.72 -5.19 -9.54
C GLU A 116 -2.25 -4.84 -8.14
N HIS A 117 -3.57 -4.84 -7.98
CA HIS A 117 -4.22 -4.56 -6.69
C HIS A 117 -3.83 -5.56 -5.61
N ALA A 118 -3.81 -6.85 -5.95
CA ALA A 118 -3.37 -7.90 -5.04
C ALA A 118 -1.87 -7.79 -4.70
N ASN A 119 -1.04 -7.35 -5.65
CA ASN A 119 0.38 -7.11 -5.42
C ASN A 119 0.61 -5.92 -4.46
N ARG A 120 -0.05 -4.79 -4.70
CA ARG A 120 0.02 -3.58 -3.85
C ARG A 120 -0.32 -3.86 -2.39
N ARG A 121 -1.22 -4.79 -2.11
CA ARG A 121 -1.56 -5.19 -0.73
C ARG A 121 -0.36 -5.71 0.03
N VAL A 122 0.42 -6.55 -0.63
CA VAL A 122 1.61 -7.17 -0.04
C VAL A 122 2.67 -6.09 0.21
N ASP A 123 2.92 -5.25 -0.80
CA ASP A 123 3.85 -4.13 -0.70
C ASP A 123 3.47 -3.18 0.45
N LEU A 124 2.22 -2.72 0.48
CA LEU A 124 1.73 -1.78 1.49
C LEU A 124 1.72 -2.40 2.89
N PHE A 125 1.43 -3.70 3.02
CA PHE A 125 1.56 -4.38 4.30
C PHE A 125 3.02 -4.43 4.77
N PHE A 126 3.97 -4.76 3.89
CA PHE A 126 5.39 -4.76 4.24
C PHE A 126 5.90 -3.38 4.67
N TYR A 127 5.52 -2.33 3.95
CA TYR A 127 5.88 -0.97 4.35
C TYR A 127 5.19 -0.53 5.65
N THR A 128 4.03 -1.08 5.97
CA THR A 128 3.39 -0.88 7.28
C THR A 128 4.21 -1.56 8.39
N LEU A 129 4.72 -2.78 8.16
CA LEU A 129 5.64 -3.44 9.09
C LEU A 129 6.91 -2.60 9.31
N ILE A 130 7.50 -2.08 8.24
CA ILE A 130 8.67 -1.19 8.32
C ILE A 130 8.35 0.06 9.13
N ALA A 131 7.22 0.72 8.88
CA ALA A 131 6.82 1.94 9.60
C ALA A 131 6.78 1.72 11.12
N TYR A 132 6.25 0.58 11.56
CA TYR A 132 6.09 0.28 12.99
C TYR A 132 7.31 -0.40 13.62
N TYR A 133 8.29 -0.89 12.85
CA TYR A 133 9.39 -1.71 13.36
C TYR A 133 10.13 -1.08 14.55
N LYS A 134 10.18 -1.80 15.67
CA LYS A 134 10.85 -1.37 16.92
C LYS A 134 10.40 0.00 17.47
N THR A 135 9.23 0.49 17.09
CA THR A 135 8.68 1.73 17.65
C THR A 135 8.10 1.54 19.05
N GLY A 136 7.72 0.31 19.42
CA GLY A 136 6.97 0.02 20.65
C GLY A 136 5.53 0.55 20.65
N ILE A 137 5.06 1.11 19.54
CA ILE A 137 3.71 1.67 19.39
C ILE A 137 2.76 0.56 18.91
N LEU A 138 1.75 0.21 19.69
CA LEU A 138 0.85 -0.90 19.38
C LEU A 138 -0.43 -0.42 18.69
N PRO A 139 -0.60 -0.66 17.38
CA PRO A 139 -1.78 -0.17 16.66
C PRO A 139 -3.01 -1.07 16.85
N ILE A 140 -4.17 -0.46 16.62
CA ILE A 140 -5.45 -1.10 16.39
C ILE A 140 -6.03 -0.61 15.05
N TYR A 141 -7.06 -1.29 14.54
CA TYR A 141 -7.78 -0.78 13.38
C TYR A 141 -8.43 0.57 13.67
N GLY A 142 -8.42 1.46 12.70
CA GLY A 142 -9.17 2.71 12.71
C GLY A 142 -10.34 2.70 11.74
N HIS A 143 -11.24 3.65 11.89
CA HIS A 143 -12.23 3.96 10.86
C HIS A 143 -11.58 4.71 9.72
N THR A 144 -11.65 4.14 8.51
CA THR A 144 -11.14 4.79 7.30
C THR A 144 -11.94 6.06 7.00
N THR A 145 -11.26 7.20 7.02
CA THR A 145 -11.84 8.52 6.70
C THR A 145 -11.35 9.09 5.37
N LEU A 146 -10.32 8.50 4.77
CA LEU A 146 -9.72 8.92 3.50
C LEU A 146 -9.82 7.80 2.46
N GLN A 147 -10.11 8.14 1.21
CA GLN A 147 -10.12 7.18 0.11
C GLN A 147 -9.86 7.93 -1.21
N HIS A 148 -8.78 7.59 -1.91
CA HIS A 148 -8.32 8.41 -3.05
C HIS A 148 -9.11 8.21 -4.36
N GLY A 149 -10.00 7.21 -4.43
CA GLY A 149 -10.82 6.94 -5.62
C GLY A 149 -12.31 6.76 -5.34
N ARG A 150 -13.09 6.69 -6.43
CA ARG A 150 -14.54 6.43 -6.43
C ARG A 150 -14.87 5.33 -7.44
N GLY A 151 -16.00 4.65 -7.27
CA GLY A 151 -16.54 3.80 -8.32
C GLY A 151 -17.19 4.60 -9.45
N ARG A 152 -17.45 3.97 -10.59
CA ARG A 152 -18.28 4.53 -11.66
C ARG A 152 -19.69 3.98 -11.59
N THR A 153 -20.65 4.78 -12.05
CA THR A 153 -22.06 4.41 -12.11
C THR A 153 -22.64 4.59 -13.50
N THR A 154 -23.71 3.85 -13.79
CA THR A 154 -24.57 4.08 -14.96
C THR A 154 -25.37 5.38 -14.79
N ARG A 155 -26.05 5.82 -15.87
CA ARG A 155 -27.03 6.94 -15.78
C ARG A 155 -28.17 6.66 -14.79
N SER A 156 -28.52 5.39 -14.58
CA SER A 156 -29.50 4.94 -13.58
C SER A 156 -28.89 4.75 -12.18
N ASN A 157 -27.71 5.32 -11.92
CA ASN A 157 -26.98 5.25 -10.66
C ASN A 157 -26.67 3.83 -10.16
N ARG A 158 -26.56 2.86 -11.08
CA ARG A 158 -26.12 1.49 -10.74
C ARG A 158 -24.60 1.44 -10.73
N SER A 159 -24.02 0.78 -9.72
CA SER A 159 -22.57 0.59 -9.61
C SER A 159 -22.05 -0.26 -10.77
N ILE A 160 -21.07 0.26 -11.51
CA ILE A 160 -20.35 -0.44 -12.58
C ILE A 160 -19.01 -0.96 -12.03
N SER A 161 -18.34 -0.11 -11.24
CA SER A 161 -17.06 -0.38 -10.60
C SER A 161 -17.04 0.27 -9.22
N GLU A 162 -16.13 -0.19 -8.38
CA GLU A 162 -15.89 0.30 -7.03
C GLU A 162 -14.42 0.69 -6.86
N ALA A 163 -14.13 1.51 -5.85
CA ALA A 163 -12.77 1.90 -5.51
C ALA A 163 -12.28 1.03 -4.35
N CYS A 164 -11.68 -0.10 -4.70
CA CYS A 164 -11.18 -1.10 -3.76
C CYS A 164 -9.90 -0.59 -3.10
N HIS A 165 -9.79 -0.71 -1.76
CA HIS A 165 -8.60 -0.27 -1.03
C HIS A 165 -7.40 -1.18 -1.33
N SER A 166 -6.28 -0.57 -1.71
CA SER A 166 -5.05 -1.31 -1.98
C SER A 166 -4.36 -1.79 -0.70
N SER A 167 -4.71 -1.27 0.48
CA SER A 167 -4.24 -1.77 1.77
C SER A 167 -5.33 -2.53 2.52
N LEU A 168 -4.95 -3.60 3.23
CA LEU A 168 -5.81 -4.29 4.20
C LEU A 168 -5.92 -3.53 5.55
N THR A 169 -5.02 -2.56 5.77
CA THR A 169 -4.94 -1.72 6.97
C THR A 169 -4.95 -0.25 6.58
N PRO A 170 -5.97 0.25 5.86
CA PRO A 170 -5.98 1.62 5.32
C PRO A 170 -6.04 2.70 6.42
N SER A 171 -6.52 2.35 7.61
CA SER A 171 -6.55 3.23 8.77
C SER A 171 -6.15 2.45 10.02
N LEU A 172 -5.15 2.98 10.72
CA LEU A 172 -4.72 2.51 12.03
C LEU A 172 -4.94 3.62 13.07
N VAL A 173 -5.13 3.21 14.32
CA VAL A 173 -5.12 4.08 15.48
C VAL A 173 -4.06 3.57 16.45
N ASP A 174 -3.27 4.49 16.99
CA ASP A 174 -2.27 4.18 18.00
C ASP A 174 -2.09 5.35 18.99
N SER A 175 -1.12 5.23 19.90
CA SER A 175 -0.88 6.22 20.96
C SER A 175 -0.51 7.62 20.47
N SER A 176 -0.16 7.80 19.19
CA SER A 176 0.04 9.13 18.59
C SER A 176 -1.23 9.99 18.61
N ILE A 177 -2.43 9.41 18.68
CA ILE A 177 -3.70 10.16 18.77
C ILE A 177 -3.77 11.11 19.98
N TYR A 178 -3.00 10.84 21.03
CA TYR A 178 -2.92 11.68 22.21
C TYR A 178 -1.99 12.90 22.02
N GLN A 179 -1.16 12.92 20.98
CA GLN A 179 -0.29 14.05 20.65
C GLN A 179 -1.06 15.24 20.09
N ASN A 180 -2.25 15.01 19.55
CA ASN A 180 -3.13 16.04 18.96
C ASN A 180 -3.45 17.18 19.94
N LYS A 181 -3.53 16.88 21.24
CA LYS A 181 -3.73 17.88 22.30
C LYS A 181 -2.58 18.89 22.41
N LYS A 182 -1.38 18.53 21.95
CA LYS A 182 -0.18 19.35 22.03
C LYS A 182 0.02 20.22 20.80
N THR A 183 -0.32 19.72 19.61
CA THR A 183 -0.05 20.41 18.33
C THR A 183 -1.30 21.06 17.71
N GLY A 184 -2.50 20.60 18.08
CA GLY A 184 -3.75 20.98 17.42
C GLY A 184 -4.03 20.23 16.11
N GLU A 185 -3.04 19.53 15.57
CA GLU A 185 -3.18 18.65 14.40
C GLU A 185 -3.86 17.34 14.79
N LYS A 186 -4.63 16.74 13.89
CA LYS A 186 -5.42 15.53 14.16
C LYS A 186 -4.76 14.29 13.53
N HIS A 187 -3.92 13.60 14.28
CA HIS A 187 -3.32 12.33 13.90
C HIS A 187 -4.10 11.15 14.50
N LYS A 188 -4.28 10.08 13.73
CA LYS A 188 -4.83 8.80 14.23
C LYS A 188 -3.74 7.83 14.65
N SER A 189 -2.69 7.78 13.85
CA SER A 189 -1.55 6.87 13.98
C SER A 189 -0.24 7.55 13.62
N LEU A 190 0.88 6.87 13.89
CA LEU A 190 2.23 7.35 13.57
C LEU A 190 2.44 7.65 12.08
N VAL A 191 1.64 7.04 11.20
CA VAL A 191 1.69 7.29 9.75
C VAL A 191 0.85 8.49 9.31
N SER A 192 0.12 9.15 10.22
CA SER A 192 -0.69 10.32 9.86
C SER A 192 0.18 11.44 9.28
N ASP A 193 -0.35 12.17 8.31
CA ASP A 193 0.33 13.28 7.62
C ASP A 193 1.67 12.93 6.93
N THR A 194 1.89 11.65 6.66
CA THR A 194 2.95 11.15 5.78
C THR A 194 2.45 10.93 4.35
N HIS A 195 3.36 10.82 3.38
CA HIS A 195 3.00 10.33 2.04
C HIS A 195 2.50 8.88 2.07
N PHE A 196 2.94 8.11 3.06
CA PHE A 196 2.56 6.71 3.21
C PHE A 196 1.10 6.56 3.63
N MET A 197 0.53 7.51 4.39
CA MET A 197 -0.91 7.56 4.66
C MET A 197 -1.73 7.58 3.36
N ASP A 198 -1.31 8.35 2.35
CA ASP A 198 -2.00 8.37 1.06
C ASP A 198 -1.86 7.04 0.33
N SER A 199 -0.69 6.42 0.43
CA SER A 199 -0.41 5.11 -0.16
C SER A 199 -1.30 4.02 0.47
N LEU A 200 -1.50 4.04 1.79
CA LEU A 200 -2.42 3.13 2.49
C LEU A 200 -3.89 3.37 2.12
N ASN A 201 -4.25 4.61 1.78
CA ASN A 201 -5.61 4.98 1.37
C ASN A 201 -5.79 5.04 -0.16
N SER A 202 -4.80 4.53 -0.90
CA SER A 202 -4.87 4.36 -2.33
C SER A 202 -5.92 3.32 -2.72
N THR A 203 -6.47 3.45 -3.91
CA THR A 203 -7.51 2.55 -4.41
C THR A 203 -7.27 2.13 -5.85
N VAL A 204 -7.76 0.95 -6.21
CA VAL A 204 -7.87 0.52 -7.61
C VAL A 204 -9.34 0.42 -7.97
N GLU A 205 -9.72 1.02 -9.09
CA GLU A 205 -11.04 0.86 -9.67
C GLU A 205 -11.20 -0.57 -10.18
N LEU A 206 -12.16 -1.31 -9.63
CA LEU A 206 -12.40 -2.72 -9.97
C LEU A 206 -13.90 -3.04 -9.99
N PRO A 207 -14.32 -4.12 -10.66
CA PRO A 207 -15.70 -4.58 -10.60
C PRO A 207 -16.16 -4.90 -9.17
N PRO A 208 -17.46 -4.74 -8.83
CA PRO A 208 -17.93 -4.92 -7.45
C PRO A 208 -17.67 -6.31 -6.86
N PHE A 209 -17.72 -7.38 -7.66
CA PHE A 209 -17.40 -8.73 -7.19
C PHE A 209 -15.94 -8.89 -6.70
N VAL A 210 -15.03 -8.00 -7.12
CA VAL A 210 -13.66 -7.97 -6.59
C VAL A 210 -13.67 -7.38 -5.18
N ASN A 211 -14.46 -6.33 -4.95
CA ASN A 211 -14.64 -5.76 -3.62
C ASN A 211 -15.31 -6.74 -2.65
N ASP A 212 -16.27 -7.55 -3.13
CA ASP A 212 -16.87 -8.61 -2.31
C ASP A 212 -15.82 -9.64 -1.84
N LEU A 213 -14.86 -10.03 -2.72
CA LEU A 213 -13.73 -10.88 -2.32
C LEU A 213 -12.77 -10.15 -1.37
N ASP A 214 -12.58 -8.84 -1.55
CA ASP A 214 -11.76 -8.03 -0.68
C ASP A 214 -12.32 -7.98 0.74
N ASP A 215 -13.64 -7.81 0.89
CA ASP A 215 -14.32 -7.82 2.19
C ASP A 215 -14.12 -9.17 2.91
N LEU A 216 -14.12 -10.29 2.17
CA LEU A 216 -13.80 -11.61 2.73
C LEU A 216 -12.34 -11.74 3.16
N LEU A 217 -11.41 -11.27 2.31
CA LEU A 217 -9.98 -11.29 2.61
C LEU A 217 -9.67 -10.44 3.82
N GLU A 218 -10.22 -9.23 3.88
CA GLU A 218 -10.12 -8.37 5.05
C GLU A 218 -10.65 -9.09 6.28
N ASN A 219 -11.86 -9.66 6.24
CA ASN A 219 -12.41 -10.40 7.38
C ASN A 219 -11.49 -11.55 7.86
N ALA A 220 -10.86 -12.28 6.94
CA ALA A 220 -10.00 -13.41 7.27
C ALA A 220 -8.59 -13.01 7.75
N LEU A 221 -8.05 -11.88 7.26
CA LEU A 221 -6.65 -11.49 7.47
C LEU A 221 -6.46 -10.40 8.51
N ARG A 222 -7.49 -9.60 8.77
CA ARG A 222 -7.41 -8.35 9.56
C ARG A 222 -6.78 -8.57 10.94
N GLU A 223 -7.40 -9.36 11.81
CA GLU A 223 -6.83 -9.58 13.16
C GLU A 223 -5.43 -10.20 13.14
N LYS A 224 -5.19 -11.16 12.24
CA LYS A 224 -3.88 -11.79 12.09
C LYS A 224 -2.81 -10.79 11.66
N SER A 225 -3.15 -9.86 10.77
CA SER A 225 -2.26 -8.81 10.27
C SER A 225 -1.88 -7.83 11.40
N LEU A 226 -2.82 -7.49 12.30
CA LEU A 226 -2.50 -6.68 13.47
C LEU A 226 -1.58 -7.39 14.45
N THR A 227 -1.79 -8.69 14.68
CA THR A 227 -0.90 -9.47 15.56
C THR A 227 0.54 -9.40 15.06
N ILE A 228 0.76 -9.67 13.77
CA ILE A 228 2.09 -9.57 13.14
C ILE A 228 2.66 -8.15 13.29
N LEU A 229 1.85 -7.12 13.01
CA LEU A 229 2.27 -5.73 13.09
C LEU A 229 2.70 -5.34 14.52
N ARG A 230 2.00 -5.84 15.55
CA ARG A 230 2.35 -5.61 16.96
C ARG A 230 3.64 -6.32 17.35
N GLU A 231 3.86 -7.55 16.91
CA GLU A 231 5.13 -8.26 17.15
C GLU A 231 6.32 -7.55 16.49
N VAL A 232 6.14 -7.05 15.26
CA VAL A 232 7.12 -6.20 14.57
C VAL A 232 7.36 -4.89 15.32
N SER A 233 6.29 -4.28 15.84
CA SER A 233 6.39 -3.04 16.61
C SER A 233 7.19 -3.20 17.91
N LEU A 234 6.99 -4.32 18.61
CA LEU A 234 7.76 -4.69 19.80
C LEU A 234 9.20 -5.12 19.45
N GLY A 235 9.50 -5.37 18.17
CA GLY A 235 10.80 -5.87 17.72
C GLY A 235 11.02 -7.35 18.03
N THR A 236 9.98 -8.09 18.41
CA THR A 236 10.03 -9.55 18.63
C THR A 236 10.35 -10.28 17.33
N ILE A 237 9.81 -9.78 16.21
CA ILE A 237 10.17 -10.22 14.86
C ILE A 237 10.56 -9.00 14.01
N ASN A 238 11.33 -9.22 12.95
CA ASN A 238 11.64 -8.16 11.97
C ASN A 238 10.57 -8.09 10.85
N PRO A 239 10.53 -7.03 10.04
CA PRO A 239 9.54 -6.88 8.96
C PRO A 239 9.54 -8.01 7.94
N ILE A 240 10.68 -8.64 7.67
CA ILE A 240 10.80 -9.73 6.68
C ILE A 240 10.17 -11.02 7.23
N THR A 241 10.42 -11.32 8.51
CA THR A 241 9.75 -12.40 9.23
C THR A 241 8.24 -12.15 9.30
N GLY A 242 7.82 -10.91 9.59
CA GLY A 242 6.40 -10.54 9.61
C GLY A 242 5.73 -10.69 8.25
N LEU A 243 6.40 -10.27 7.17
CA LEU A 243 5.90 -10.48 5.80
C LEU A 243 5.78 -11.96 5.46
N THR A 244 6.76 -12.78 5.87
CA THR A 244 6.72 -14.23 5.68
C THR A 244 5.49 -14.85 6.34
N GLN A 245 5.22 -14.51 7.61
CA GLN A 245 4.02 -14.99 8.31
C GLN A 245 2.73 -14.54 7.61
N PHE A 246 2.68 -13.28 7.16
CA PHE A 246 1.53 -12.76 6.43
C PHE A 246 1.30 -13.51 5.11
N LEU A 247 2.34 -13.77 4.33
CA LEU A 247 2.25 -14.51 3.06
C LEU A 247 1.81 -15.97 3.27
N GLN A 248 2.27 -16.63 4.34
CA GLN A 248 1.81 -17.97 4.73
C GLN A 248 0.30 -17.98 5.03
N ILE A 249 -0.17 -17.01 5.81
CA ILE A 249 -1.59 -16.87 6.15
C ILE A 249 -2.41 -16.57 4.88
N MET A 250 -1.97 -15.60 4.07
CA MET A 250 -2.60 -15.23 2.80
C MET A 250 -2.71 -16.45 1.87
N SER A 251 -1.64 -17.22 1.72
CA SER A 251 -1.62 -18.46 0.92
C SER A 251 -2.63 -19.48 1.42
N THR A 252 -2.75 -19.63 2.74
CA THR A 252 -3.70 -20.58 3.34
C THR A 252 -5.15 -20.14 3.12
N VAL A 253 -5.46 -18.85 3.35
CA VAL A 253 -6.80 -18.29 3.15
C VAL A 253 -7.22 -18.39 1.69
N LEU A 254 -6.36 -17.97 0.75
CA LEU A 254 -6.67 -18.01 -0.67
C LEU A 254 -6.84 -19.44 -1.19
N LYS A 255 -6.06 -20.40 -0.68
CA LYS A 255 -6.25 -21.82 -0.98
C LYS A 255 -7.63 -22.31 -0.53
N GLY A 256 -8.01 -22.03 0.72
CA GLY A 256 -9.32 -22.42 1.24
C GLY A 256 -10.48 -21.75 0.49
N PHE A 257 -10.34 -20.47 0.11
CA PHE A 257 -11.34 -19.80 -0.73
C PHE A 257 -11.47 -20.47 -2.09
N LYS A 258 -10.36 -20.83 -2.74
CA LYS A 258 -10.40 -21.50 -4.05
C LYS A 258 -11.11 -22.85 -3.97
N GLU A 259 -10.75 -23.67 -2.99
CA GLU A 259 -11.38 -24.98 -2.75
C GLU A 259 -12.90 -24.84 -2.51
N ASN A 260 -13.32 -23.84 -1.73
CA ASN A 260 -14.74 -23.55 -1.49
C ASN A 260 -15.48 -23.04 -2.73
N ALA A 261 -14.81 -22.30 -3.62
CA ALA A 261 -15.39 -21.80 -4.86
C ALA A 261 -15.52 -22.90 -5.93
N GLU A 262 -14.64 -23.91 -5.91
CA GLU A 262 -14.69 -25.07 -6.81
C GLU A 262 -15.79 -26.07 -6.39
N ASN A 263 -16.08 -26.17 -5.09
CA ASN A 263 -17.10 -27.05 -4.54
C ASN A 263 -18.53 -26.49 -4.70
N LYS A 264 -19.12 -26.67 -5.89
CA LYS A 264 -20.45 -26.15 -6.27
C LYS A 264 -21.63 -26.63 -5.41
N SER A 265 -21.53 -27.78 -4.73
CA SER A 265 -22.64 -28.36 -3.96
C SER A 265 -22.86 -27.72 -2.59
N LYS A 266 -21.87 -27.01 -2.04
CA LYS A 266 -21.90 -26.38 -0.70
C LYS A 266 -20.96 -25.17 -0.58
N SER A 267 -20.93 -24.27 -1.56
CA SER A 267 -20.02 -23.13 -1.47
C SER A 267 -20.45 -22.17 -0.35
N ALA A 268 -19.80 -22.28 0.82
CA ALA A 268 -20.00 -21.40 1.96
C ALA A 268 -19.70 -19.93 1.62
N LEU A 269 -18.89 -19.68 0.58
CA LEU A 269 -18.65 -18.34 0.05
C LEU A 269 -19.93 -17.75 -0.50
N SER A 270 -20.65 -18.44 -1.38
CA SER A 270 -21.89 -17.93 -1.98
C SER A 270 -23.00 -17.63 -0.96
N GLN A 271 -22.92 -18.17 0.25
CA GLN A 271 -23.87 -17.94 1.35
C GLN A 271 -23.35 -16.92 2.38
N HIS A 272 -22.14 -16.39 2.22
CA HIS A 272 -21.55 -15.47 3.17
C HIS A 272 -22.26 -14.10 3.12
N PRO A 273 -22.62 -13.48 4.25
CA PRO A 273 -23.41 -12.24 4.27
C PRO A 273 -22.72 -11.02 3.63
N LEU A 274 -21.39 -11.08 3.45
CA LEU A 274 -20.62 -10.04 2.78
C LEU A 274 -20.65 -10.15 1.25
N ILE A 275 -21.05 -11.30 0.70
CA ILE A 275 -21.01 -11.53 -0.74
C ILE A 275 -22.34 -11.11 -1.37
N LYS A 276 -22.27 -10.24 -2.38
CA LYS A 276 -23.42 -9.83 -3.19
C LYS A 276 -23.42 -10.49 -4.56
N GLN A 277 -22.23 -10.84 -5.07
CA GLN A 277 -22.03 -11.49 -6.36
C GLN A 277 -21.19 -12.76 -6.24
N PRO A 278 -21.47 -13.82 -7.01
CA PRO A 278 -20.71 -15.07 -6.93
C PRO A 278 -19.20 -14.86 -7.11
N ILE A 279 -18.39 -15.38 -6.19
CA ILE A 279 -16.94 -15.36 -6.28
C ILE A 279 -16.47 -16.58 -7.08
N THR A 280 -15.79 -16.35 -8.20
CA THR A 280 -15.32 -17.43 -9.07
C THR A 280 -13.91 -17.90 -8.71
N PRO A 281 -13.57 -19.18 -8.94
CA PRO A 281 -12.20 -19.67 -8.78
C PRO A 281 -11.17 -18.88 -9.60
N ASN A 282 -11.56 -18.42 -10.80
CA ASN A 282 -10.70 -17.62 -11.67
C ASN A 282 -10.33 -16.27 -11.03
N LEU A 283 -11.28 -15.61 -10.37
CA LEU A 283 -10.98 -14.38 -9.63
C LEU A 283 -9.97 -14.62 -8.51
N ILE A 284 -10.18 -15.69 -7.73
CA ILE A 284 -9.27 -16.07 -6.63
C ILE A 284 -7.87 -16.37 -7.18
N GLU A 285 -7.77 -17.05 -8.32
CA GLU A 285 -6.49 -17.33 -8.96
C GLU A 285 -5.77 -16.05 -9.43
N LEU A 286 -6.48 -15.04 -9.91
CA LEU A 286 -5.88 -13.75 -10.26
C LEU A 286 -5.33 -13.03 -9.01
N VAL A 287 -6.09 -13.02 -7.92
CA VAL A 287 -5.63 -12.44 -6.64
C VAL A 287 -4.42 -13.21 -6.11
N LYS A 288 -4.47 -14.54 -6.14
CA LYS A 288 -3.35 -15.42 -5.75
C LYS A 288 -2.11 -15.15 -6.61
N THR A 289 -2.29 -14.97 -7.91
CA THR A 289 -1.20 -14.64 -8.84
C THR A 289 -0.53 -13.33 -8.43
N GLY A 290 -1.30 -12.24 -8.24
CA GLY A 290 -0.74 -10.95 -7.85
C GLY A 290 -0.11 -10.93 -6.46
N ALA A 291 -0.73 -11.62 -5.50
CA ALA A 291 -0.28 -11.62 -4.12
C ALA A 291 0.88 -12.57 -3.84
N LEU A 292 1.00 -13.71 -4.54
CA LEU A 292 1.90 -14.82 -4.14
C LEU A 292 2.89 -15.28 -5.21
N ALA A 293 2.61 -15.09 -6.51
CA ALA A 293 3.37 -15.77 -7.56
C ALA A 293 4.87 -15.41 -7.57
N THR A 294 5.20 -14.16 -7.27
CA THR A 294 6.58 -13.66 -7.22
C THR A 294 7.05 -13.37 -5.80
N THR A 295 6.13 -13.21 -4.86
CA THR A 295 6.41 -12.72 -3.50
C THR A 295 6.68 -13.83 -2.50
N TYR A 296 6.18 -15.04 -2.75
CA TYR A 296 6.20 -16.17 -1.81
C TYR A 296 6.80 -17.41 -2.46
N LEU A 297 7.61 -18.16 -1.69
CA LEU A 297 8.20 -19.43 -2.11
C LEU A 297 7.49 -20.57 -1.36
N PRO A 298 6.49 -21.25 -1.96
CA PRO A 298 5.68 -22.24 -1.26
C PRO A 298 6.48 -23.39 -0.66
N GLN A 299 7.55 -23.84 -1.35
CA GLN A 299 8.37 -24.98 -0.91
C GLN A 299 9.15 -24.66 0.36
N LYS A 300 9.59 -23.42 0.51
CA LYS A 300 10.35 -22.94 1.68
C LYS A 300 9.46 -22.25 2.72
N GLN A 301 8.18 -22.07 2.40
CA GLN A 301 7.22 -21.27 3.16
C GLN A 301 7.76 -19.91 3.59
N THR A 302 8.46 -19.21 2.69
CA THR A 302 9.13 -17.95 3.02
C THR A 302 8.89 -16.89 1.95
N ALA A 303 9.04 -15.62 2.32
CA ALA A 303 9.05 -14.54 1.34
C ALA A 303 10.22 -14.73 0.35
N ASN A 304 9.99 -14.43 -0.92
CA ASN A 304 11.01 -14.53 -1.94
C ASN A 304 12.09 -13.45 -1.71
N ASP A 305 13.34 -13.89 -1.54
CA ASP A 305 14.47 -12.99 -1.27
C ASP A 305 14.65 -11.93 -2.36
N ALA A 306 14.48 -12.28 -3.64
CA ALA A 306 14.58 -11.31 -4.74
C ALA A 306 13.49 -10.22 -4.65
N TYR A 307 12.30 -10.58 -4.18
CA TYR A 307 11.21 -9.65 -3.95
C TYR A 307 11.48 -8.77 -2.71
N ILE A 308 12.03 -9.33 -1.63
CA ILE A 308 12.49 -8.54 -0.47
C ILE A 308 13.52 -7.49 -0.90
N GLN A 309 14.53 -7.90 -1.67
CA GLN A 309 15.56 -6.98 -2.17
C GLN A 309 14.98 -5.86 -3.04
N LEU A 310 13.93 -6.16 -3.82
CA LEU A 310 13.19 -5.17 -4.60
C LEU A 310 12.48 -4.16 -3.68
N LEU A 311 11.73 -4.62 -2.68
CA LEU A 311 11.02 -3.74 -1.73
C LEU A 311 11.97 -2.89 -0.87
N LEU A 312 13.14 -3.43 -0.56
CA LEU A 312 14.24 -2.72 0.12
C LEU A 312 15.03 -1.80 -0.79
N ARG A 313 14.68 -1.74 -2.09
CA ARG A 313 15.28 -0.89 -3.13
C ARG A 313 16.80 -1.08 -3.21
N MET A 314 17.26 -2.33 -3.12
CA MET A 314 18.69 -2.63 -3.10
C MET A 314 19.33 -2.43 -4.47
N THR A 315 20.49 -1.79 -4.50
CA THR A 315 21.29 -1.62 -5.72
C THR A 315 22.00 -2.92 -6.13
N PRO A 316 22.47 -3.05 -7.39
CA PRO A 316 23.28 -4.20 -7.80
C PRO A 316 24.52 -4.41 -6.93
N GLU A 317 25.19 -3.33 -6.52
CA GLU A 317 26.39 -3.36 -5.67
C GLU A 317 26.05 -3.84 -4.25
N GLU A 318 24.96 -3.33 -3.67
CA GLU A 318 24.43 -3.79 -2.39
C GLU A 318 24.11 -5.29 -2.42
N LYS A 319 23.46 -5.78 -3.49
CA LYS A 319 23.18 -7.20 -3.69
C LYS A 319 24.45 -8.05 -3.81
N ALA A 320 25.45 -7.57 -4.56
CA ALA A 320 26.73 -8.24 -4.71
C ALA A 320 27.55 -8.31 -3.39
N SER A 321 27.28 -7.39 -2.46
CA SER A 321 27.95 -7.36 -1.15
C SER A 321 27.40 -8.40 -0.15
N CYS A 322 26.22 -8.97 -0.40
CA CYS A 322 25.59 -10.01 0.42
C CYS A 322 26.22 -11.39 0.21
N LYS A 323 27.48 -11.57 0.61
CA LYS A 323 28.26 -12.80 0.39
C LYS A 323 27.87 -13.94 1.34
N ASP A 324 27.34 -13.60 2.51
CA ASP A 324 26.93 -14.55 3.55
C ASP A 324 25.63 -14.10 4.22
N VAL A 325 25.04 -14.98 5.03
CA VAL A 325 23.73 -14.73 5.66
C VAL A 325 23.77 -13.56 6.63
N GLN A 326 24.87 -13.40 7.37
CA GLN A 326 25.00 -12.37 8.40
C GLN A 326 25.18 -10.99 7.77
N SER A 327 26.05 -10.86 6.77
CA SER A 327 26.23 -9.60 6.03
C SER A 327 24.93 -9.15 5.35
N LYS A 328 24.18 -10.10 4.78
CA LYS A 328 22.86 -9.84 4.20
C LYS A 328 21.85 -9.33 5.23
N GLU A 329 21.78 -9.97 6.39
CA GLU A 329 20.85 -9.55 7.45
C GLU A 329 21.16 -8.14 7.96
N VAL A 330 22.44 -7.83 8.20
CA VAL A 330 22.88 -6.49 8.60
C VAL A 330 22.47 -5.44 7.56
N LEU A 331 22.67 -5.72 6.28
CA LEU A 331 22.29 -4.81 5.21
C LEU A 331 20.76 -4.64 5.13
N TYR A 332 20.00 -5.72 5.24
CA TYR A 332 18.53 -5.65 5.21
C TYR A 332 18.00 -4.79 6.36
N ILE A 333 18.51 -4.96 7.58
CA ILE A 333 18.12 -4.12 8.72
C ILE A 333 18.48 -2.65 8.48
N LYS A 334 19.65 -2.37 7.89
CA LYS A 334 20.02 -1.00 7.51
C LYS A 334 19.01 -0.41 6.51
N LYS A 335 18.64 -1.12 5.44
CA LYS A 335 17.64 -0.67 4.46
C LYS A 335 16.26 -0.45 5.08
N ILE A 336 15.85 -1.33 6.01
CA ILE A 336 14.59 -1.19 6.75
C ILE A 336 14.58 0.13 7.54
N ILE A 337 15.66 0.46 8.25
CA ILE A 337 15.75 1.72 9.02
C ILE A 337 15.75 2.94 8.08
N GLU A 338 16.47 2.88 6.96
CA GLU A 338 16.46 3.95 5.94
C GLU A 338 15.04 4.21 5.43
N LEU A 339 14.32 3.15 5.03
CA LEU A 339 12.95 3.25 4.53
C LEU A 339 11.97 3.68 5.61
N GLN A 340 12.14 3.24 6.86
CA GLN A 340 11.32 3.69 7.97
C GLN A 340 11.40 5.21 8.13
N ASN A 341 12.60 5.79 8.08
CA ASN A 341 12.77 7.23 8.16
C ASN A 341 12.10 7.98 6.99
N GLU A 342 12.16 7.43 5.78
CA GLU A 342 11.46 7.98 4.60
C GLU A 342 9.93 7.93 4.78
N ILE A 343 9.40 6.78 5.18
CA ILE A 343 7.96 6.56 5.39
C ILE A 343 7.40 7.51 6.45
N LEU A 344 8.14 7.72 7.53
CA LEU A 344 7.72 8.56 8.66
C LEU A 344 8.02 10.04 8.46
N HIS A 345 8.64 10.43 7.35
CA HIS A 345 8.87 11.83 7.04
C HIS A 345 7.52 12.53 6.80
N THR A 346 7.20 13.50 7.66
CA THR A 346 5.99 14.33 7.52
C THR A 346 6.03 15.08 6.19
N LYS A 347 4.88 15.29 5.55
CA LYS A 347 4.81 16.16 4.36
C LYS A 347 5.34 17.55 4.74
N SER A 348 6.42 17.99 4.09
CA SER A 348 6.88 19.38 4.22
C SER A 348 5.74 20.32 3.82
N ASN A 349 5.55 21.37 4.62
CA ASN A 349 4.43 22.30 4.55
C ASN A 349 3.95 22.59 3.11
N LYS A 350 2.62 22.48 2.95
CA LYS A 350 1.80 22.88 1.80
C LYS A 350 2.42 24.08 1.06
N LEU A 351 3.10 23.83 -0.05
CA LEU A 351 3.00 24.76 -1.16
C LEU A 351 1.55 24.64 -1.68
N PRO A 352 0.81 25.74 -1.86
CA PRO A 352 -0.49 25.67 -2.48
C PRO A 352 -0.32 25.00 -3.83
N SER A 353 -1.12 23.96 -4.09
CA SER A 353 -1.19 23.36 -5.42
C SER A 353 -1.44 24.46 -6.45
N PRO A 354 -0.77 24.42 -7.62
CA PRO A 354 -0.99 25.40 -8.69
C PRO A 354 -2.44 25.44 -9.17
#